data_AF-A0A534P7W1-F1
#
_entry.id   AF-A0A534P7W1-F1
#
_cell.length_a   1.000
_cell.length_b   1.000
_cell.length_c   1.000
_cell.angle_alpha   90.00
_cell.angle_beta   90.00
_cell.angle_gamma   90.00
#
_symmetry.space_group_name_H-M   'P 1'
#
loop_
_entity.id
_entity.type
_entity.pdbx_description
1 polymer ?
#
loop_
_entity_poly.entity_id
_entity_poly.type
_entity_poly.pdbx_seq_one_letter_code
_entity_poly.pdbx_strand_id
1 'polypeptide(L)' 'MSYENIVEKNVAPAASDLLLGRGVRFEGKLTFAGTVRIDASFVGTIVTDDVLVVGEAARIDANIT' A
#
# COMPACT_ATOMS: atom_id res chain seq x y z
N MET A 1 2.82 -14.88 45.26
CA MET A 1 3.94 -14.63 44.33
C MET A 1 3.70 -15.46 43.09
N SER A 2 3.48 -14.80 41.95
CA SER A 2 3.84 -15.20 40.58
C SER A 2 3.11 -14.25 39.63
N TYR A 3 3.85 -13.27 39.14
CA TYR A 3 3.47 -12.41 38.01
C TYR A 3 3.99 -13.10 36.76
N GLU A 4 3.12 -13.32 35.78
CA GLU A 4 3.40 -13.46 34.34
C GLU A 4 2.05 -13.81 33.68
N ASN A 5 1.63 -13.25 32.56
CA ASN A 5 2.43 -12.85 31.43
C ASN A 5 1.84 -11.61 30.73
N ILE A 6 2.72 -10.68 30.40
CA ILE A 6 2.50 -9.54 29.53
C ILE A 6 2.29 -10.07 28.10
N VAL A 7 1.03 -10.27 27.69
CA VAL A 7 0.77 -10.49 26.26
C VAL A 7 0.98 -9.17 25.55
N GLU A 8 2.20 -9.04 25.05
CA GLU A 8 2.73 -7.96 24.25
C GLU A 8 1.76 -7.57 23.14
N LYS A 9 1.20 -6.38 23.32
CA LYS A 9 0.77 -5.41 22.31
C LYS A 9 1.32 -5.69 20.90
N ASN A 10 0.62 -6.53 20.14
CA ASN A 10 0.63 -6.46 18.68
C ASN A 10 -0.72 -5.88 18.23
N VAL A 11 -0.91 -4.60 18.56
CA VAL A 11 -1.71 -3.75 17.68
C VAL A 11 -0.84 -3.58 16.44
N ALA A 12 -0.98 -4.50 15.47
CA ALA A 12 -0.50 -4.22 14.12
C ALA A 12 -1.12 -2.88 13.73
N PRO A 13 -0.32 -1.85 13.38
CA PRO A 13 -0.90 -0.62 12.88
C PRO A 13 -1.79 -1.00 11.70
N ALA A 14 -3.00 -0.45 11.67
CA ALA A 14 -4.02 -0.73 10.67
C ALA A 14 -3.37 -0.99 9.32
N ALA A 15 -3.47 -2.24 8.85
CA ALA A 15 -2.99 -2.62 7.54
C ALA A 15 -3.84 -1.88 6.51
N SER A 16 -3.40 -0.67 6.17
CA SER A 16 -3.75 0.05 4.95
C SER A 16 -2.97 -0.56 3.77
N ASP A 17 -2.66 -1.85 3.81
CA ASP A 17 -1.93 -2.55 2.77
C ASP A 17 -2.89 -2.83 1.62
N LEU A 18 -3.08 -1.82 0.77
CA LEU A 18 -3.74 -1.99 -0.51
C LEU A 18 -2.84 -2.86 -1.41
N LEU A 19 -3.06 -4.17 -1.37
CA LEU A 19 -2.27 -5.13 -2.13
C LEU A 19 -2.95 -5.42 -3.47
N LEU A 20 -2.52 -4.70 -4.50
CA LEU A 20 -2.98 -4.93 -5.87
C LEU A 20 -2.15 -6.06 -6.51
N GLY A 21 -2.77 -7.24 -6.65
CA GLY A 21 -2.11 -8.44 -7.18
C GLY A 21 -2.01 -8.51 -8.71
N ARG A 22 -1.24 -9.50 -9.19
CA ARG A 22 -1.05 -9.80 -10.61
C ARG A 22 -2.40 -9.99 -11.33
N GLY A 23 -2.58 -9.25 -12.43
CA GLY A 23 -3.78 -9.30 -13.27
C GLY A 23 -4.83 -8.23 -12.97
N VAL A 24 -4.64 -7.45 -11.91
CA VAL A 24 -5.50 -6.29 -11.63
C VAL A 24 -5.02 -5.12 -12.48
N ARG A 25 -5.96 -4.53 -13.23
CA ARG A 25 -5.78 -3.25 -13.91
C ARG A 25 -6.68 -2.23 -13.23
N PHE A 26 -6.08 -1.16 -12.71
CA PHE A 26 -6.81 -0.07 -12.11
C PHE A 26 -6.76 1.14 -13.03
N GLU A 27 -7.90 1.77 -13.28
CA GLU A 27 -8.02 2.96 -14.11
C GLU A 27 -8.75 4.05 -13.31
N GLY A 28 -8.09 5.19 -13.04
CA GLY A 28 -8.70 6.30 -12.32
C GLY A 28 -7.74 7.15 -11.49
N LYS A 29 -8.27 7.76 -10.43
CA LYS A 29 -7.50 8.56 -9.47
C LYS A 29 -7.23 7.77 -8.20
N LEU A 30 -5.97 7.60 -7.84
CA LEU A 30 -5.53 6.98 -6.59
C LEU A 30 -4.96 8.05 -5.67
N THR A 31 -5.50 8.13 -4.46
CA THR A 31 -4.95 9.00 -3.41
C THR A 31 -4.69 8.13 -2.20
N PHE A 32 -3.46 8.16 -1.71
CA PHE A 32 -3.05 7.38 -0.55
C PHE A 32 -2.10 8.17 0.33
N ALA A 33 -2.09 7.79 1.62
CA ALA A 33 -1.17 8.30 2.62
C ALA A 33 -0.39 7.12 3.23
N GLY A 34 0.87 7.36 3.57
CA GLY A 34 1.82 6.35 4.00
C GLY A 34 2.49 5.60 2.85
N THR A 35 3.11 4.46 3.15
CA THR A 35 3.83 3.68 2.14
C THR A 35 2.89 2.72 1.43
N VAL A 36 2.72 2.88 0.11
CA VAL A 36 1.92 1.95 -0.72
C VAL A 36 2.82 1.24 -1.71
N ARG A 37 2.61 -0.07 -1.84
CA ARG A 37 3.30 -0.90 -2.83
C ARG A 37 2.34 -1.38 -3.90
N ILE A 38 2.69 -1.14 -5.18
CA ILE A 38 1.89 -1.57 -6.33
C ILE A 38 2.69 -2.58 -7.14
N ASP A 39 2.15 -3.80 -7.27
CA ASP A 39 2.65 -4.89 -8.13
C ASP A 39 1.62 -5.20 -9.26
N ALA A 40 0.97 -4.16 -9.79
CA ALA A 40 -0.15 -4.25 -10.73
C ALA A 40 -0.08 -3.20 -11.86
N SER A 41 -1.04 -3.26 -12.80
CA SER A 41 -1.18 -2.25 -13.86
C SER A 41 -2.08 -1.10 -13.38
N PHE A 42 -1.56 0.12 -13.33
CA PHE A 42 -2.30 1.31 -12.93
C PHE A 42 -2.29 2.35 -14.07
N VAL A 43 -3.44 2.92 -14.39
CA VAL A 43 -3.56 3.99 -15.39
C VAL A 43 -4.37 5.16 -14.82
N GLY A 44 -3.88 6.39 -14.94
CA GLY A 44 -4.65 7.59 -14.57
C GLY A 44 -3.88 8.63 -13.78
N THR A 45 -4.26 8.89 -12.53
CA THR A 45 -3.64 9.94 -11.71
C THR A 45 -3.37 9.43 -10.30
N ILE A 46 -2.14 9.56 -9.83
CA ILE A 46 -1.75 9.26 -8.45
C ILE A 46 -1.50 10.58 -7.75
N VAL A 47 -2.16 10.79 -6.61
CA VAL A 47 -1.95 11.95 -5.74
C VAL A 47 -1.40 11.46 -4.42
N THR A 48 -0.16 11.79 -4.09
CA THR A 48 0.46 11.36 -2.83
C THR A 48 1.63 12.25 -2.44
N ASP A 49 1.73 12.56 -1.16
CA ASP A 49 2.89 13.22 -0.54
C ASP A 49 3.83 12.21 0.14
N ASP A 50 3.50 10.92 0.05
CA ASP A 50 4.18 9.82 0.73
C ASP A 50 4.90 8.88 -0.25
N VAL A 51 5.31 7.69 0.22
CA VAL A 51 6.16 6.77 -0.54
C VAL A 51 5.34 5.81 -1.39
N LEU A 52 5.56 5.87 -2.71
CA LEU A 52 5.11 4.85 -3.66
C LEU A 52 6.23 3.85 -3.95
N VAL A 53 5.99 2.57 -3.67
CA VAL A 53 6.87 1.45 -4.04
C VAL A 53 6.29 0.74 -5.27
N VAL A 54 7.06 0.69 -6.35
CA VAL A 54 6.66 0.03 -7.59
C VAL A 54 7.37 -1.32 -7.68
N GLY A 55 6.59 -2.41 -7.75
CA GLY A 55 7.10 -3.76 -7.91
C GLY A 55 7.68 -4.02 -9.29
N GLU A 56 8.55 -5.03 -9.42
CA GLU A 56 9.24 -5.36 -10.68
C GLU A 56 8.27 -5.66 -11.84
N ALA A 57 7.14 -6.29 -11.55
CA ALA A 57 6.12 -6.64 -12.54
C ALA A 57 5.02 -5.57 -12.69
N ALA A 58 5.15 -4.42 -12.03
CA ALA A 58 4.14 -3.37 -12.05
C ALA A 58 4.25 -2.51 -13.33
N ARG A 59 3.11 -1.94 -13.76
CA ARG A 59 3.06 -1.04 -14.90
C ARG A 59 2.23 0.19 -14.54
N ILE A 60 2.89 1.33 -14.34
CA ILE A 60 2.23 2.58 -13.95
C ILE A 60 2.22 3.52 -15.16
N ASP A 61 1.04 3.85 -15.65
CA ASP A 61 0.78 4.82 -16.70
C ASP A 61 -0.10 5.94 -16.12
N ALA A 62 0.48 6.74 -15.24
CA ALA A 62 -0.28 7.75 -14.52
C ALA A 62 0.50 9.03 -14.32
N ASN A 63 -0.25 10.13 -14.22
CA ASN A 63 0.28 11.41 -13.78
C ASN A 63 0.40 11.40 -12.25
N ILE A 64 1.61 11.61 -11.73
CA ILE A 64 1.87 11.65 -10.28
C ILE A 64 1.93 13.12 -9.86
N THR A 65 1.19 13.48 -8.82
CA THR A 65 1.14 14.85 -8.24
C THR A 65 1.31 14.77 -6.74
#